data_AF-A0A849Z776-F1
#
_entry.id   AF-A0A849Z776-F1
#
_cell.length_a   1.000
_cell.length_b   1.000
_cell.length_c   1.000
_cell.angle_alpha   90.00
_cell.angle_beta   90.00
_cell.angle_gamma   90.00
#
_symmetry.space_group_name_H-M   'P 1'
#
loop_
_entity.id
_entity.type
_entity.pdbx_description
1 polymer ?
#
loop_
_entity_poly.entity_id
_entity_poly.type
_entity_poly.pdbx_seq_one_letter_code
_entity_poly.pdbx_strand_id
1 'polypeptide(L)'
;MTLTSFAFEHDGCFLLPLEELSPRGMSGELASAIATRGLLSKGAIELFDAALACLHDRLSALHAAAPNSHVPPRLLNILVITAADTTRPFFQPLPDMSAVLYAADLDPDTSTPEHAAFQLLFAERLGQSKRYGKALLASLPFLLSLDDARAAAFIHGAERATRPDAEMPRRLSALLPRIRTHVFAEGAGQGATPPEGWGKIQGTGLAIDRAFFPELSRLGAEVEAASGAVATTYLERQRRRTARHEDDVVTFLRESRPQLLVLGEDGTTLWDPDKPAETDALAGALASIGELPAKSLVLDLTTIDRVTQRFFETIAEASALEVPVESMEEAGGVFVHHERKLVAYALVQPGLDARVEAAPPVHRLLLAARTAHEWGHLAVDSGLVPIPEKNRRRFDEASEELRGLFLRIYQKMPASAKPMLDEEVADLEKSGTRIEMLPLTRIEDYRSNLISRRILRPEELEAYVRVNVRSLAAEPIGILQKLARYAYEGQYLGLISMTDPFFYLFSGTYLREELIAGDFVSEAALRELFHLVGTLCASYEIDETKLKR
;
A
#
# COMPACT_ATOMS: atom_id res chain seq x y z
N MET A 1 -1.72 -6.44 -22.25
CA MET A 1 -2.06 -7.50 -21.28
C MET A 1 -1.13 -7.37 -20.09
N THR A 2 -1.56 -6.73 -19.01
CA THR A 2 -0.71 -6.49 -17.81
C THR A 2 -1.54 -6.43 -16.52
N LEU A 3 -2.67 -5.72 -16.50
CA LEU A 3 -3.48 -5.55 -15.29
C LEU A 3 -4.26 -6.79 -14.84
N THR A 4 -4.91 -7.50 -15.77
CA THR A 4 -5.68 -8.71 -15.45
C THR A 4 -4.80 -9.82 -14.88
N SER A 5 -3.57 -9.96 -15.37
CA SER A 5 -2.62 -10.97 -14.87
C SER A 5 -2.25 -10.67 -13.41
N PHE A 6 -1.82 -9.43 -13.14
CA PHE A 6 -1.53 -8.96 -11.79
C PHE A 6 -2.71 -9.14 -10.82
N ALA A 7 -3.94 -8.82 -11.26
CA ALA A 7 -5.13 -8.90 -10.42
C ALA A 7 -5.46 -10.33 -9.93
N PHE A 8 -5.05 -11.37 -10.67
CA PHE A 8 -5.37 -12.77 -10.40
C PHE A 8 -4.13 -13.65 -10.16
N GLU A 9 -2.95 -13.06 -9.87
CA GLU A 9 -1.66 -13.76 -9.69
C GLU A 9 -1.58 -14.53 -8.35
N HIS A 10 -2.50 -14.30 -7.41
CA HIS A 10 -2.38 -14.80 -6.03
C HIS A 10 -3.31 -15.96 -5.73
N ASP A 11 -2.80 -16.99 -5.08
CA ASP A 11 -3.63 -18.06 -4.53
C ASP A 11 -4.41 -17.54 -3.31
N GLY A 12 -5.70 -17.90 -3.25
CA GLY A 12 -6.54 -17.60 -2.08
C GLY A 12 -6.99 -16.14 -1.95
N CYS A 13 -6.70 -15.28 -2.93
CA CYS A 13 -7.24 -13.93 -3.03
C CYS A 13 -7.10 -13.38 -4.46
N PHE A 14 -7.82 -12.30 -4.76
CA PHE A 14 -7.63 -11.55 -6.00
C PHE A 14 -7.84 -10.05 -5.75
N LEU A 15 -7.27 -9.21 -6.62
CA LEU A 15 -7.37 -7.76 -6.52
C LEU A 15 -8.48 -7.26 -7.46
N LEU A 16 -9.32 -6.35 -6.98
CA LEU A 16 -10.14 -5.46 -7.79
C LEU A 16 -9.33 -4.17 -7.99
N PRO A 17 -8.75 -3.93 -9.18
CA PRO A 17 -7.96 -2.73 -9.43
C PRO A 17 -8.85 -1.49 -9.38
N LEU A 18 -8.34 -0.41 -8.80
CA LEU A 18 -9.05 0.86 -8.68
C LEU A 18 -9.57 1.38 -10.04
N GLU A 19 -8.82 1.17 -11.10
CA GLU A 19 -9.10 1.62 -12.46
C GLU A 19 -10.35 0.98 -13.06
N GLU A 20 -10.72 -0.18 -12.54
CA GLU A 20 -11.91 -0.94 -12.93
C GLU A 20 -13.10 -0.65 -12.01
N LEU A 21 -12.97 0.33 -11.11
CA LEU A 21 -14.01 0.70 -10.16
C LEU A 21 -14.54 2.11 -10.44
N SER A 22 -15.80 2.29 -10.06
CA SER A 22 -16.48 3.57 -10.02
C SER A 22 -17.29 3.67 -8.73
N PRO A 23 -17.79 4.86 -8.35
CA PRO A 23 -18.72 4.99 -7.23
C PRO A 23 -19.99 4.15 -7.34
N ARG A 24 -20.25 3.50 -8.48
CA ARG A 24 -21.45 2.67 -8.73
C ARG A 24 -21.14 1.17 -8.86
N GLY A 25 -19.89 0.77 -8.75
CA GLY A 25 -19.50 -0.64 -8.91
C GLY A 25 -18.32 -0.85 -9.84
N MET A 26 -18.04 -2.12 -10.12
CA MET A 26 -16.96 -2.55 -10.99
C MET A 26 -17.34 -2.48 -12.48
N SER A 27 -16.33 -2.46 -13.35
CA SER A 27 -16.52 -2.52 -14.80
C SER A 27 -17.09 -3.88 -15.23
N GLY A 28 -17.76 -3.88 -16.38
CA GLY A 28 -18.26 -5.12 -16.98
C GLY A 28 -17.14 -6.09 -17.38
N GLU A 29 -15.97 -5.57 -17.74
CA GLU A 29 -14.80 -6.39 -18.09
C GLU A 29 -14.27 -7.14 -16.86
N LEU A 30 -14.11 -6.44 -15.74
CA LEU A 30 -13.67 -7.04 -14.48
C LEU A 30 -14.71 -8.05 -13.95
N ALA A 31 -15.99 -7.70 -13.96
CA ALA A 31 -17.07 -8.61 -13.56
C ALA A 31 -17.07 -9.91 -14.38
N SER A 32 -16.90 -9.81 -15.70
CA SER A 32 -16.80 -10.96 -16.61
C SER A 32 -15.56 -11.81 -16.30
N ALA A 33 -14.41 -11.18 -16.04
CA ALA A 33 -13.17 -11.87 -15.72
C ALA A 33 -13.25 -12.66 -14.41
N ILE A 34 -13.92 -12.11 -13.39
CA ILE A 34 -14.18 -12.75 -12.09
C ILE A 34 -15.13 -13.93 -12.25
N ALA A 35 -16.26 -13.72 -12.95
CA ALA A 35 -17.28 -14.75 -13.16
C ALA A 35 -16.73 -15.95 -13.96
N THR A 36 -15.95 -15.68 -15.01
CA THR A 36 -15.33 -16.73 -15.85
C THR A 36 -14.37 -17.62 -15.05
N ARG A 37 -13.71 -17.06 -14.03
CA ARG A 37 -12.81 -17.79 -13.12
C ARG A 37 -13.54 -18.48 -11.97
N GLY A 38 -14.85 -18.28 -11.82
CA GLY A 38 -15.63 -18.83 -10.71
C GLY A 38 -15.26 -18.25 -9.34
N LEU A 39 -14.67 -17.05 -9.31
CA LEU A 39 -14.19 -16.43 -8.07
C LEU A 39 -15.33 -15.81 -7.24
N LEU A 40 -16.34 -15.25 -7.91
CA LEU A 40 -17.58 -14.75 -7.31
C LEU A 40 -18.78 -15.10 -8.19
N SER A 41 -19.94 -15.29 -7.56
CA SER A 41 -21.21 -15.44 -8.26
C SER A 41 -21.71 -14.09 -8.80
N LYS A 42 -22.68 -14.13 -9.72
CA LYS A 42 -23.34 -12.91 -10.21
C LYS A 42 -23.97 -12.10 -9.06
N GLY A 43 -24.64 -12.77 -8.12
CA GLY A 43 -25.24 -12.11 -6.96
C GLY A 43 -24.20 -11.46 -6.04
N ALA A 44 -23.03 -12.08 -5.89
CA ALA A 44 -21.92 -11.51 -5.12
C ALA A 44 -21.34 -10.25 -5.78
N ILE A 45 -21.24 -10.24 -7.12
CA ILE A 45 -20.83 -9.05 -7.89
C ILE A 45 -21.87 -7.92 -7.72
N GLU A 46 -23.16 -8.22 -7.87
CA GLU A 46 -24.24 -7.24 -7.69
C GLU A 46 -24.27 -6.68 -6.25
N LEU A 47 -23.98 -7.53 -5.25
CA LEU A 47 -23.86 -7.11 -3.86
C LEU A 47 -22.66 -6.18 -3.64
N PHE A 48 -21.50 -6.48 -4.25
CA PHE A 48 -20.33 -5.60 -4.19
C PHE A 48 -20.65 -4.22 -4.79
N ASP A 49 -21.27 -4.17 -5.96
CA ASP A 49 -21.62 -2.90 -6.62
C ASP A 49 -22.59 -2.07 -5.77
N ALA A 50 -23.60 -2.72 -5.19
CA ALA A 50 -24.56 -2.08 -4.29
C ALA A 50 -23.89 -1.56 -3.01
N ALA A 51 -22.93 -2.30 -2.45
CA ALA A 51 -22.16 -1.90 -1.28
C ALA A 51 -21.28 -0.68 -1.57
N LEU A 52 -20.59 -0.67 -2.71
CA LEU A 52 -19.73 0.45 -3.11
C LEU A 52 -20.57 1.73 -3.34
N ALA A 53 -21.72 1.60 -4.00
CA ALA A 53 -22.67 2.70 -4.16
C ALA A 53 -23.19 3.23 -2.82
N CYS A 54 -23.58 2.33 -1.90
CA CYS A 54 -24.02 2.70 -0.56
C CYS A 54 -22.93 3.49 0.19
N LEU A 55 -21.69 2.99 0.15
CA LEU A 55 -20.54 3.61 0.80
C LEU A 55 -20.30 5.03 0.25
N HIS A 56 -20.18 5.18 -1.07
CA HIS A 56 -19.92 6.47 -1.69
C HIS A 56 -21.05 7.46 -1.45
N ASP A 57 -22.31 7.07 -1.66
CA ASP A 57 -23.46 7.97 -1.46
C ASP A 57 -23.51 8.49 -0.02
N ARG A 58 -23.18 7.66 0.98
CA ARG A 58 -23.20 8.05 2.40
C ARG A 58 -22.02 8.90 2.81
N LEU A 59 -20.81 8.54 2.43
CA LEU A 59 -19.63 9.33 2.76
C LEU A 59 -19.65 10.69 2.04
N SER A 60 -20.12 10.75 0.80
CA SER A 60 -20.31 12.03 0.10
C SER A 60 -21.33 12.92 0.81
N ALA A 61 -22.44 12.36 1.31
CA ALA A 61 -23.43 13.12 2.08
C ALA A 61 -22.86 13.62 3.43
N LEU A 62 -22.12 12.78 4.15
CA LEU A 62 -21.45 13.17 5.40
C LEU A 62 -20.43 14.29 5.18
N HIS A 63 -19.57 14.15 4.16
CA HIS A 63 -18.60 15.17 3.80
C HIS A 63 -19.27 16.49 3.40
N ALA A 64 -20.32 16.45 2.58
CA ALA A 64 -21.04 17.66 2.19
C ALA A 64 -21.69 18.37 3.39
N ALA A 65 -22.16 17.62 4.39
CA ALA A 65 -22.80 18.18 5.58
C ALA A 65 -21.80 18.71 6.61
N ALA A 66 -20.62 18.10 6.73
CA ALA A 66 -19.57 18.51 7.68
C ALA A 66 -18.16 18.23 7.11
N PRO A 67 -17.68 19.07 6.16
CA PRO A 67 -16.44 18.81 5.41
C PRO A 67 -15.16 18.88 6.25
N ASN A 68 -15.20 19.57 7.39
CA ASN A 68 -14.08 19.64 8.34
C ASN A 68 -13.99 18.42 9.26
N SER A 69 -15.03 17.58 9.27
CA SER A 69 -15.19 16.47 10.21
C SER A 69 -15.14 15.12 9.53
N HIS A 70 -15.46 15.08 8.22
CA HIS A 70 -15.43 13.87 7.40
C HIS A 70 -14.66 14.10 6.13
N VAL A 71 -13.85 13.11 5.75
CA VAL A 71 -13.19 13.06 4.44
C VAL A 71 -14.17 12.53 3.39
N PRO A 72 -14.09 12.98 2.13
CA PRO A 72 -14.90 12.41 1.06
C PRO A 72 -14.53 10.95 0.78
N PRO A 73 -15.43 10.17 0.17
CA PRO A 73 -15.09 8.83 -0.28
C PRO A 73 -14.08 8.89 -1.41
N ARG A 74 -13.20 7.89 -1.46
CA ARG A 74 -12.26 7.66 -2.55
C ARG A 74 -12.38 6.23 -3.03
N LEU A 75 -11.92 5.96 -4.25
CA LEU A 75 -11.77 4.59 -4.74
C LEU A 75 -10.50 3.97 -4.15
N LEU A 76 -10.48 2.65 -4.03
CA LEU A 76 -9.34 1.88 -3.53
C LEU A 76 -9.18 0.62 -4.34
N ASN A 77 -7.97 0.08 -4.41
CA ASN A 77 -7.80 -1.30 -4.82
C ASN A 77 -8.39 -2.21 -3.73
N ILE A 78 -9.21 -3.19 -4.09
CA ILE A 78 -9.83 -4.07 -3.09
C ILE A 78 -9.24 -5.47 -3.21
N LEU A 79 -8.56 -5.94 -2.17
CA LEU A 79 -8.12 -7.34 -2.11
C LEU A 79 -9.26 -8.19 -1.54
N VAL A 80 -9.79 -9.11 -2.34
CA VAL A 80 -10.83 -10.05 -1.93
C VAL A 80 -10.17 -11.38 -1.56
N ILE A 81 -10.27 -11.76 -0.29
CA ILE A 81 -9.74 -13.02 0.24
C ILE A 81 -10.78 -14.13 0.05
N THR A 82 -10.44 -15.15 -0.72
CA THR A 82 -11.27 -16.34 -0.97
C THR A 82 -10.88 -17.53 -0.09
N ALA A 83 -9.63 -17.60 0.38
CA ALA A 83 -9.13 -18.65 1.26
C ALA A 83 -8.61 -18.06 2.59
N ALA A 84 -9.54 -17.62 3.43
CA ALA A 84 -9.22 -16.96 4.70
C ALA A 84 -8.37 -17.80 5.67
N ASP A 85 -8.35 -19.12 5.48
CA ASP A 85 -7.60 -20.03 6.32
C ASP A 85 -6.09 -20.04 6.06
N THR A 86 -5.69 -19.66 4.84
CA THR A 86 -4.31 -19.71 4.35
C THR A 86 -3.75 -18.35 3.98
N THR A 87 -4.61 -17.35 3.78
CA THR A 87 -4.23 -15.98 3.45
C THR A 87 -4.07 -15.14 4.71
N ARG A 88 -2.99 -14.34 4.79
CA ARG A 88 -2.70 -13.48 5.95
C ARG A 88 -3.85 -12.50 6.22
N PRO A 89 -4.46 -12.51 7.42
CA PRO A 89 -5.59 -11.62 7.72
C PRO A 89 -5.09 -10.17 7.89
N PHE A 90 -5.94 -9.19 7.52
CA PHE A 90 -5.72 -7.75 7.71
C PHE A 90 -4.48 -7.13 7.03
N PHE A 91 -3.77 -7.89 6.20
CA PHE A 91 -2.62 -7.41 5.43
C PHE A 91 -3.06 -6.44 4.33
N GLN A 92 -2.35 -5.32 4.14
CA GLN A 92 -2.60 -4.40 3.03
C GLN A 92 -1.54 -4.54 1.95
N PRO A 93 -1.86 -5.11 0.76
CA PRO A 93 -0.89 -5.27 -0.31
C PRO A 93 -0.33 -3.96 -0.84
N LEU A 94 -1.17 -2.93 -0.89
CA LEU A 94 -0.84 -1.60 -1.38
C LEU A 94 -1.09 -0.61 -0.23
N PRO A 95 -0.03 -0.19 0.51
CA PRO A 95 -0.18 0.69 1.67
C PRO A 95 -0.99 1.94 1.35
N ASP A 96 -2.00 2.23 2.17
CA ASP A 96 -2.94 3.36 2.02
C ASP A 96 -3.73 3.43 0.70
N MET A 97 -3.52 2.49 -0.23
CA MET A 97 -4.18 2.40 -1.54
C MET A 97 -4.99 1.12 -1.73
N SER A 98 -5.09 0.30 -0.68
CA SER A 98 -5.90 -0.91 -0.70
C SER A 98 -6.70 -1.14 0.59
N ALA A 99 -7.84 -1.78 0.44
CA ALA A 99 -8.63 -2.33 1.52
C ALA A 99 -8.80 -3.84 1.33
N VAL A 100 -8.98 -4.57 2.43
CA VAL A 100 -9.19 -6.02 2.41
C VAL A 100 -10.64 -6.34 2.72
N LEU A 101 -11.20 -7.21 1.90
CA LEU A 101 -12.52 -7.79 2.08
C LEU A 101 -12.42 -9.31 2.04
N TYR A 102 -13.30 -10.02 2.74
CA TYR A 102 -13.46 -11.46 2.56
C TYR A 102 -14.55 -11.72 1.52
N ALA A 103 -14.40 -12.78 0.73
CA ALA A 103 -15.46 -13.22 -0.18
C ALA A 103 -16.79 -13.49 0.57
N ALA A 104 -16.70 -13.90 1.85
CA ALA A 104 -17.83 -14.05 2.76
C ALA A 104 -18.64 -12.74 2.99
N ASP A 105 -18.00 -11.57 2.88
CA ASP A 105 -18.71 -10.28 2.98
C ASP A 105 -19.57 -10.00 1.74
N LEU A 106 -19.32 -10.73 0.65
CA LEU A 106 -20.02 -10.62 -0.64
C LEU A 106 -20.96 -11.79 -0.90
N ASP A 107 -21.24 -12.63 0.10
CA ASP A 107 -22.24 -13.67 -0.02
C ASP A 107 -23.66 -13.08 0.19
N PRO A 108 -24.55 -13.10 -0.84
CA PRO A 108 -25.90 -12.57 -0.72
C PRO A 108 -26.76 -13.27 0.34
N ASP A 109 -26.42 -14.51 0.73
CA ASP A 109 -27.17 -15.25 1.74
C ASP A 109 -26.79 -14.82 3.16
N THR A 110 -25.59 -14.27 3.37
CA THR A 110 -25.05 -13.95 4.70
C THR A 110 -24.64 -12.50 4.89
N SER A 111 -24.84 -11.65 3.90
CA SER A 111 -24.43 -10.24 3.93
C SER A 111 -25.47 -9.34 3.26
N THR A 112 -25.33 -8.03 3.46
CA THR A 112 -26.17 -6.99 2.88
C THR A 112 -25.30 -5.84 2.35
N PRO A 113 -25.80 -4.99 1.44
CA PRO A 113 -25.04 -3.86 0.92
C PRO A 113 -24.48 -2.96 2.04
N GLU A 114 -25.27 -2.68 3.07
CA GLU A 114 -24.85 -1.86 4.21
C GLU A 114 -23.76 -2.53 5.06
N HIS A 115 -23.84 -3.86 5.25
CA HIS A 115 -22.81 -4.60 5.97
C HIS A 115 -21.50 -4.63 5.17
N ALA A 116 -21.54 -4.98 3.88
CA ALA A 116 -20.34 -5.00 3.03
C ALA A 116 -19.72 -3.60 2.88
N ALA A 117 -20.53 -2.55 2.75
CA ALA A 117 -20.08 -1.16 2.74
C ALA A 117 -19.36 -0.77 4.03
N PHE A 118 -19.90 -1.17 5.18
CA PHE A 118 -19.24 -0.96 6.46
C PHE A 118 -17.90 -1.69 6.54
N GLN A 119 -17.81 -2.94 6.05
CA GLN A 119 -16.55 -3.69 6.07
C GLN A 119 -15.47 -3.04 5.20
N LEU A 120 -15.84 -2.52 4.02
CA LEU A 120 -14.93 -1.75 3.16
C LEU A 120 -14.41 -0.49 3.87
N LEU A 121 -15.31 0.29 4.47
CA LEU A 121 -14.95 1.50 5.23
C LEU A 121 -14.04 1.15 6.41
N PHE A 122 -14.42 0.14 7.20
CA PHE A 122 -13.67 -0.27 8.37
C PHE A 122 -12.26 -0.73 8.00
N ALA A 123 -12.12 -1.52 6.92
CA ALA A 123 -10.83 -1.95 6.40
C ALA A 123 -9.95 -0.77 5.97
N GLU A 124 -10.51 0.24 5.30
CA GLU A 124 -9.78 1.47 4.96
C GLU A 124 -9.30 2.20 6.22
N ARG A 125 -10.20 2.42 7.20
CA ARG A 125 -9.85 3.15 8.43
C ARG A 125 -8.87 2.39 9.31
N LEU A 126 -8.93 1.06 9.32
CA LEU A 126 -7.94 0.20 9.97
C LEU A 126 -6.59 0.34 9.28
N GLY A 127 -6.58 0.38 7.95
CA GLY A 127 -5.42 0.68 7.14
C GLY A 127 -4.72 1.98 7.51
N GLN A 128 -5.48 3.06 7.63
CA GLN A 128 -4.95 4.40 7.93
C GLN A 128 -4.51 4.54 9.39
N SER A 129 -5.31 4.02 10.33
CA SER A 129 -5.07 4.24 11.77
C SER A 129 -4.16 3.21 12.43
N LYS A 130 -4.02 2.02 11.80
CA LYS A 130 -3.38 0.82 12.35
C LYS A 130 -3.90 0.41 13.74
N ARG A 131 -5.11 0.87 14.11
CA ARG A 131 -5.69 0.68 15.45
C ARG A 131 -7.19 0.42 15.35
N TYR A 132 -7.61 -0.79 15.73
CA TYR A 132 -9.02 -1.24 15.67
C TYR A 132 -10.00 -0.26 16.32
N GLY A 133 -9.73 0.19 17.56
CA GLY A 133 -10.61 1.14 18.23
C GLY A 133 -10.74 2.49 17.50
N LYS A 134 -9.65 3.00 16.91
CA LYS A 134 -9.70 4.25 16.12
C LYS A 134 -10.46 4.04 14.81
N ALA A 135 -10.23 2.91 14.14
CA ALA A 135 -10.95 2.54 12.92
C ALA A 135 -12.46 2.46 13.17
N LEU A 136 -12.86 1.78 14.26
CA LEU A 136 -14.26 1.67 14.67
C LEU A 136 -14.90 3.04 14.86
N LEU A 137 -14.27 3.92 15.65
CA LEU A 137 -14.74 5.29 15.86
C LEU A 137 -14.86 6.06 14.54
N ALA A 138 -13.85 5.99 13.68
CA ALA A 138 -13.86 6.65 12.37
C ALA A 138 -14.94 6.10 11.41
N SER A 139 -15.44 4.88 11.65
CA SER A 139 -16.52 4.27 10.88
C SER A 139 -17.93 4.50 11.46
N LEU A 140 -18.06 4.94 12.72
CA LEU A 140 -19.38 5.19 13.33
C LEU A 140 -20.23 6.24 12.60
N PRO A 141 -19.69 7.35 12.06
CA PRO A 141 -20.50 8.31 11.31
C PRO A 141 -21.28 7.69 10.15
N PHE A 142 -20.71 6.69 9.47
CA PHE A 142 -21.42 5.95 8.42
C PHE A 142 -22.67 5.25 8.97
N LEU A 143 -22.55 4.50 10.07
CA LEU A 143 -23.68 3.79 10.68
C LEU A 143 -24.73 4.73 11.27
N LEU A 144 -24.30 5.87 11.82
CA LEU A 144 -25.19 6.91 12.33
C LEU A 144 -25.95 7.62 11.22
N SER A 145 -25.38 7.69 10.00
CA SER A 145 -26.03 8.28 8.82
C SER A 145 -27.10 7.40 8.18
N LEU A 146 -27.21 6.13 8.59
CA LEU A 146 -28.20 5.20 8.03
C LEU A 146 -29.61 5.55 8.53
N ASP A 147 -30.58 5.52 7.62
CA ASP A 147 -32.01 5.50 7.98
C ASP A 147 -32.35 4.16 8.66
N ASP A 148 -33.54 4.07 9.27
CA ASP A 148 -33.89 2.89 10.08
C ASP A 148 -33.96 1.59 9.26
N ALA A 149 -34.40 1.66 8.00
CA ALA A 149 -34.45 0.48 7.13
C ALA A 149 -33.04 -0.03 6.80
N ARG A 150 -32.12 0.89 6.47
CA ARG A 150 -30.71 0.56 6.22
C ARG A 150 -29.95 0.13 7.47
N ALA A 151 -30.25 0.72 8.63
CA ALA A 151 -29.70 0.27 9.90
C ALA A 151 -30.14 -1.16 10.22
N ALA A 152 -31.41 -1.50 9.95
CA ALA A 152 -31.90 -2.87 10.09
C ALA A 152 -31.21 -3.84 9.09
N ALA A 153 -30.98 -3.40 7.84
CA ALA A 153 -30.24 -4.19 6.85
C ALA A 153 -28.78 -4.43 7.26
N PHE A 154 -28.10 -3.43 7.83
CA PHE A 154 -26.76 -3.60 8.41
C PHE A 154 -26.79 -4.64 9.53
N ILE A 155 -27.72 -4.51 10.49
CA ILE A 155 -27.85 -5.44 11.62
C ILE A 155 -28.06 -6.87 11.11
N HIS A 156 -28.95 -7.05 10.14
CA HIS A 156 -29.24 -8.35 9.54
C HIS A 156 -28.01 -9.01 8.89
N GLY A 157 -27.25 -8.25 8.09
CA GLY A 157 -26.02 -8.75 7.47
C GLY A 157 -24.94 -9.06 8.51
N ALA A 158 -24.75 -8.18 9.49
CA ALA A 158 -23.76 -8.33 10.54
C ALA A 158 -24.02 -9.55 11.44
N GLU A 159 -25.28 -9.84 11.77
CA GLU A 159 -25.66 -11.04 12.55
C GLU A 159 -25.34 -12.35 11.82
N ARG A 160 -25.49 -12.34 10.49
CA ARG A 160 -25.30 -13.52 9.63
C ARG A 160 -23.87 -13.68 9.11
N ALA A 161 -23.00 -12.69 9.32
CA ALA A 161 -21.64 -12.67 8.80
C ALA A 161 -20.88 -13.97 9.10
N THR A 162 -20.19 -14.51 8.11
CA THR A 162 -19.43 -15.77 8.18
C THR A 162 -17.91 -15.57 8.08
N ARG A 163 -17.46 -14.32 7.95
CA ARG A 163 -16.04 -13.94 7.94
C ARG A 163 -15.30 -14.42 9.22
N PRO A 164 -13.97 -14.62 9.17
CA PRO A 164 -13.21 -15.15 10.31
C PRO A 164 -13.36 -14.36 11.61
N ASP A 165 -13.45 -13.04 11.51
CA ASP A 165 -13.64 -12.08 12.60
C ASP A 165 -15.10 -11.62 12.73
N ALA A 166 -16.09 -12.45 12.34
CA ALA A 166 -17.53 -12.12 12.36
C ALA A 166 -18.06 -11.71 13.74
N GLU A 167 -17.34 -12.02 14.81
CA GLU A 167 -17.68 -11.55 16.15
C GLU A 167 -17.67 -10.02 16.26
N MET A 168 -16.80 -9.34 15.51
CA MET A 168 -16.77 -7.87 15.45
C MET A 168 -18.10 -7.27 14.95
N PRO A 169 -18.58 -7.59 13.73
CA PRO A 169 -19.82 -7.01 13.24
C PRO A 169 -21.03 -7.45 14.07
N ARG A 170 -21.07 -8.68 14.59
CA ARG A 170 -22.16 -9.17 15.47
C ARG A 170 -22.28 -8.39 16.77
N ARG A 171 -21.16 -8.05 17.41
CA ARG A 171 -21.18 -7.23 18.63
C ARG A 171 -21.60 -5.80 18.33
N LEU A 172 -21.12 -5.26 17.21
CA LEU A 172 -21.48 -3.92 16.78
C LEU A 172 -22.97 -3.83 16.42
N SER A 173 -23.55 -4.83 15.76
CA SER A 173 -24.98 -4.84 15.44
C SER A 173 -25.85 -4.87 16.69
N ALA A 174 -25.49 -5.69 17.68
CA ALA A 174 -26.18 -5.75 18.97
C ALA A 174 -26.15 -4.41 19.73
N LEU A 175 -25.05 -3.64 19.59
CA LEU A 175 -24.90 -2.35 20.27
C LEU A 175 -25.42 -1.16 19.44
N LEU A 176 -25.62 -1.31 18.13
CA LEU A 176 -25.96 -0.22 17.22
C LEU A 176 -27.20 0.59 17.66
N PRO A 177 -28.30 -0.01 18.12
CA PRO A 177 -29.46 0.75 18.61
C PRO A 177 -29.09 1.74 19.72
N ARG A 178 -28.19 1.35 20.63
CA ARG A 178 -27.72 2.20 21.72
C ARG A 178 -26.70 3.24 21.24
N ILE A 179 -25.81 2.86 20.32
CA ILE A 179 -24.89 3.81 19.67
C ILE A 179 -25.68 4.96 19.03
N ARG A 180 -26.78 4.66 18.32
CA ARG A 180 -27.63 5.69 17.69
C ARG A 180 -28.29 6.65 18.68
N THR A 181 -28.43 6.26 19.95
CA THR A 181 -29.00 7.09 21.02
C THR A 181 -27.94 7.85 21.83
N HIS A 182 -26.74 7.31 21.97
CA HIS A 182 -25.69 7.84 22.87
C HIS A 182 -24.43 8.37 22.16
N VAL A 183 -24.40 8.30 20.83
CA VAL A 183 -23.31 8.83 19.99
C VAL A 183 -23.89 9.76 18.93
N PHE A 184 -23.27 10.92 18.82
CA PHE A 184 -23.59 11.98 17.89
C PHE A 184 -22.47 12.05 16.86
N ALA A 185 -22.83 12.14 15.59
CA ALA A 185 -21.90 12.45 14.50
C ALA A 185 -22.34 13.71 13.77
N GLU A 186 -21.44 14.68 13.64
CA GLU A 186 -21.66 15.89 12.85
C GLU A 186 -22.08 15.50 11.42
N GLY A 187 -23.13 16.13 10.87
CA GLY A 187 -23.61 15.84 9.52
C GLY A 187 -24.40 14.53 9.35
N ALA A 188 -24.54 13.69 10.38
CA ALA A 188 -25.29 12.41 10.30
C ALA A 188 -26.81 12.55 10.49
N GLY A 189 -27.37 13.76 10.37
CA GLY A 189 -28.83 14.00 10.46
C GLY A 189 -29.40 14.12 11.87
N GLN A 190 -28.57 14.06 12.93
CA GLN A 190 -28.98 14.15 14.34
C GLN A 190 -29.06 15.60 14.88
N GLY A 191 -29.15 16.60 14.00
CA GLY A 191 -29.05 18.03 14.34
C GLY A 191 -27.65 18.61 14.13
N ALA A 192 -27.51 19.93 14.28
CA ALA A 192 -26.26 20.66 14.00
C ALA A 192 -25.23 20.61 15.14
N THR A 193 -25.67 20.36 16.37
CA THR A 193 -24.82 20.40 17.57
C THR A 193 -25.10 19.19 18.46
N PRO A 194 -24.08 18.66 19.17
CA PRO A 194 -24.30 17.56 20.09
C PRO A 194 -25.20 17.97 21.26
N PRO A 195 -25.92 17.02 21.89
CA PRO A 195 -26.70 17.28 23.10
C PRO A 195 -25.85 17.86 24.25
N GLU A 196 -26.50 18.64 25.12
CA GLU A 196 -25.84 19.25 26.28
C GLU A 196 -25.22 18.18 27.21
N GLY A 197 -24.00 18.44 27.70
CA GLY A 197 -23.27 17.54 28.61
C GLY A 197 -22.49 16.41 27.92
N TRP A 198 -22.66 16.21 26.60
CA TRP A 198 -21.91 15.20 25.85
C TRP A 198 -20.44 15.62 25.65
N GLY A 199 -19.54 14.65 25.72
CA GLY A 199 -18.10 14.88 25.51
C GLY A 199 -17.73 14.76 24.03
N LYS A 200 -17.09 15.78 23.47
CA LYS A 200 -16.48 15.70 22.12
C LYS A 200 -15.25 14.80 22.14
N ILE A 201 -15.11 13.96 21.12
CA ILE A 201 -13.88 13.20 20.89
C ILE A 201 -12.97 14.03 20.00
N GLN A 202 -11.83 14.46 20.54
CA GLN A 202 -10.86 15.30 19.83
C GLN A 202 -10.40 14.66 18.51
N GLY A 203 -10.29 15.49 17.47
CA GLY A 203 -9.88 15.05 16.13
C GLY A 203 -10.92 14.20 15.40
N THR A 204 -12.17 14.19 15.85
CA THR A 204 -13.29 13.50 15.17
C THR A 204 -14.52 14.38 15.15
N GLY A 205 -15.45 14.10 14.22
CA GLY A 205 -16.79 14.68 14.22
C GLY A 205 -17.75 14.06 15.25
N LEU A 206 -17.25 13.38 16.28
CA LEU A 206 -18.06 12.63 17.24
C LEU A 206 -18.21 13.33 18.59
N ALA A 207 -19.40 13.20 19.17
CA ALA A 207 -19.64 13.44 20.59
C ALA A 207 -20.37 12.27 21.23
N ILE A 208 -20.13 12.02 22.50
CA ILE A 208 -20.60 10.85 23.22
C ILE A 208 -21.20 11.24 24.56
N ASP A 209 -22.31 10.60 24.92
CA ASP A 209 -22.80 10.56 26.30
C ASP A 209 -21.73 9.94 27.21
N ARG A 210 -21.24 10.71 28.18
CA ARG A 210 -20.18 10.26 29.10
C ARG A 210 -20.52 8.96 29.83
N ALA A 211 -21.80 8.70 30.09
CA ALA A 211 -22.24 7.45 30.72
C ALA A 211 -22.07 6.23 29.79
N PHE A 212 -22.08 6.43 28.48
CA PHE A 212 -21.94 5.38 27.47
C PHE A 212 -20.49 5.09 27.08
N PHE A 213 -19.55 5.99 27.39
CA PHE A 213 -18.13 5.84 27.04
C PHE A 213 -17.50 4.51 27.50
N PRO A 214 -17.75 3.99 28.72
CA PRO A 214 -17.19 2.69 29.15
C PRO A 214 -17.66 1.52 28.27
N GLU A 215 -18.89 1.58 27.77
CA GLU A 215 -19.44 0.52 26.94
C GLU A 215 -18.87 0.53 25.53
N LEU A 216 -18.70 1.72 24.93
CA LEU A 216 -18.02 1.84 23.64
C LEU A 216 -16.54 1.43 23.73
N SER A 217 -15.88 1.76 24.84
CA SER A 217 -14.51 1.33 25.11
C SER A 217 -14.39 -0.20 25.21
N ARG A 218 -15.35 -0.84 25.90
CA ARG A 218 -15.45 -2.30 25.96
C ARG A 218 -15.64 -2.92 24.58
N LEU A 219 -16.54 -2.36 23.74
CA LEU A 219 -16.70 -2.83 22.36
C LEU A 219 -15.37 -2.77 21.60
N GLY A 220 -14.63 -1.65 21.70
CA GLY A 220 -13.32 -1.52 21.07
C GLY A 220 -12.34 -2.63 21.48
N ALA A 221 -12.26 -2.94 22.77
CA ALA A 221 -11.38 -4.01 23.29
C ALA A 221 -11.83 -5.41 22.84
N GLU A 222 -13.13 -5.68 22.81
CA GLU A 222 -13.69 -6.96 22.36
C GLU A 222 -13.44 -7.18 20.86
N VAL A 223 -13.56 -6.12 20.04
CA VAL A 223 -13.23 -6.15 18.61
C VAL A 223 -11.75 -6.44 18.40
N GLU A 224 -10.87 -5.76 19.11
CA GLU A 224 -9.43 -5.98 19.03
C GLU A 224 -9.05 -7.42 19.44
N ALA A 225 -9.68 -7.96 20.49
CA ALA A 225 -9.49 -9.34 20.90
C ALA A 225 -9.96 -10.35 19.85
N ALA A 226 -11.13 -10.12 19.22
CA ALA A 226 -11.65 -10.99 18.17
C ALA A 226 -10.71 -11.04 16.95
N SER A 227 -10.22 -9.89 16.49
CA SER A 227 -9.26 -9.83 15.39
C SER A 227 -7.90 -10.44 15.76
N GLY A 228 -7.43 -10.24 17.00
CA GLY A 228 -6.23 -10.88 17.53
C GLY A 228 -6.32 -12.41 17.57
N ALA A 229 -7.50 -12.96 17.86
CA ALA A 229 -7.73 -14.41 17.82
C ALA A 229 -7.63 -14.98 16.40
N VAL A 230 -8.09 -14.24 15.39
CA VAL A 230 -7.94 -14.63 13.97
C VAL A 230 -6.46 -14.65 13.57
N ALA A 231 -5.71 -13.60 13.89
CA ALA A 231 -4.27 -13.55 13.62
C ALA A 231 -3.49 -14.66 14.34
N THR A 232 -3.84 -14.95 15.59
CA THR A 232 -3.25 -16.04 16.38
C THR A 232 -3.54 -17.40 15.73
N THR A 233 -4.78 -17.66 15.37
CA THR A 233 -5.18 -18.92 14.69
C THR A 233 -4.44 -19.10 13.36
N TYR A 234 -4.27 -18.02 12.59
CA TYR A 234 -3.49 -18.03 11.37
C TYR A 234 -2.02 -18.42 11.63
N LEU A 235 -1.35 -17.73 12.56
CA LEU A 235 0.06 -18.00 12.88
C LEU A 235 0.28 -19.40 13.48
N GLU A 236 -0.66 -19.89 14.29
CA GLU A 236 -0.61 -21.26 14.80
C GLU A 236 -0.61 -22.29 13.66
N ARG A 237 -1.39 -22.05 12.60
CA ARG A 237 -1.38 -22.92 11.41
C ARG A 237 -0.07 -22.82 10.65
N GLN A 238 0.48 -21.63 10.47
CA GLN A 238 1.78 -21.43 9.82
C GLN A 238 2.91 -22.18 10.54
N ARG A 239 2.87 -22.20 11.88
CA ARG A 239 3.87 -22.85 12.73
C ARG A 239 3.68 -24.36 12.88
N ARG A 240 2.62 -24.97 12.31
CA ARG A 240 2.43 -26.42 12.39
C ARG A 240 3.61 -27.14 11.75
N ARG A 241 4.25 -28.02 12.53
CA ARG A 241 5.36 -28.85 12.08
C ARG A 241 4.85 -30.27 11.83
N THR A 242 4.98 -30.70 10.59
CA THR A 242 4.71 -32.09 10.18
C THR A 242 6.02 -32.88 10.08
N ALA A 243 7.15 -32.20 9.83
CA ALA A 243 8.51 -32.75 9.81
C ALA A 243 9.58 -31.70 10.22
N ARG A 244 10.86 -32.02 9.95
CA ARG A 244 11.97 -31.05 9.96
C ARG A 244 12.02 -30.35 8.61
N HIS A 245 11.55 -29.11 8.56
CA HIS A 245 11.46 -28.33 7.32
C HIS A 245 12.64 -27.36 7.15
N GLU A 246 13.42 -27.16 8.19
CA GLU A 246 14.71 -26.49 8.10
C GLU A 246 15.65 -27.20 7.11
N ASP A 247 15.58 -28.54 7.04
CA ASP A 247 16.37 -29.36 6.13
C ASP A 247 16.02 -29.08 4.66
N ASP A 248 14.76 -28.75 4.35
CA ASP A 248 14.31 -28.41 2.99
C ASP A 248 15.01 -27.13 2.49
N VAL A 249 15.07 -26.10 3.35
CA VAL A 249 15.72 -24.80 3.04
C VAL A 249 17.23 -24.98 2.94
N VAL A 250 17.84 -25.69 3.88
CA VAL A 250 19.28 -25.97 3.90
C VAL A 250 19.73 -26.77 2.67
N THR A 251 18.93 -27.76 2.26
CA THR A 251 19.19 -28.56 1.06
C THR A 251 19.14 -27.71 -0.20
N PHE A 252 18.08 -26.89 -0.34
CA PHE A 252 17.96 -25.95 -1.46
C PHE A 252 19.18 -25.02 -1.56
N LEU A 253 19.59 -24.38 -0.46
CA LEU A 253 20.73 -23.46 -0.46
C LEU A 253 22.05 -24.15 -0.84
N ARG A 254 22.29 -25.37 -0.35
CA ARG A 254 23.49 -26.15 -0.68
C ARG A 254 23.56 -26.54 -2.15
N GLU A 255 22.42 -26.95 -2.71
CA GLU A 255 22.32 -27.50 -4.07
C GLU A 255 22.20 -26.41 -5.12
N SER A 256 21.29 -25.45 -4.93
CA SER A 256 21.00 -24.39 -5.90
C SER A 256 21.96 -23.21 -5.80
N ARG A 257 22.55 -22.97 -4.61
CA ARG A 257 23.53 -21.89 -4.34
C ARG A 257 23.09 -20.52 -4.91
N PRO A 258 21.91 -20.02 -4.52
CA PRO A 258 21.42 -18.75 -5.03
C PRO A 258 22.38 -17.60 -4.72
N GLN A 259 22.45 -16.59 -5.61
CA GLN A 259 23.36 -15.44 -5.48
C GLN A 259 22.87 -14.39 -4.48
N LEU A 260 22.81 -14.76 -3.20
CA LEU A 260 22.34 -13.89 -2.12
C LEU A 260 22.95 -14.29 -0.77
N LEU A 261 22.91 -13.40 0.21
CA LEU A 261 23.18 -13.72 1.62
C LEU A 261 21.87 -13.92 2.38
N VAL A 262 21.85 -14.84 3.34
CA VAL A 262 20.75 -14.93 4.32
C VAL A 262 21.22 -14.37 5.64
N LEU A 263 20.51 -13.38 6.17
CA LEU A 263 20.84 -12.68 7.39
C LEU A 263 19.88 -13.00 8.53
N GLY A 264 20.41 -13.00 9.76
CA GLY A 264 19.66 -13.05 11.01
C GLY A 264 19.06 -11.70 11.39
N GLU A 265 18.35 -11.68 12.50
CA GLU A 265 17.68 -10.47 13.03
C GLU A 265 18.68 -9.37 13.45
N ASP A 266 19.87 -9.76 13.87
CA ASP A 266 20.97 -8.88 14.27
C ASP A 266 21.90 -8.49 13.10
N GLY A 267 21.52 -8.84 11.86
CA GLY A 267 22.33 -8.62 10.66
C GLY A 267 23.46 -9.62 10.46
N THR A 268 23.61 -10.63 11.34
CA THR A 268 24.64 -11.66 11.17
C THR A 268 24.37 -12.51 9.93
N THR A 269 25.42 -12.83 9.17
CA THR A 269 25.30 -13.76 8.04
C THR A 269 25.08 -15.17 8.53
N LEU A 270 23.90 -15.73 8.26
CA LEU A 270 23.52 -17.10 8.60
C LEU A 270 23.87 -18.10 7.49
N TRP A 271 23.90 -17.64 6.24
CA TRP A 271 24.32 -18.42 5.09
C TRP A 271 24.96 -17.56 3.99
N ASP A 272 25.93 -18.15 3.31
CA ASP A 272 26.79 -17.53 2.32
C ASP A 272 26.99 -18.48 1.11
N PRO A 273 26.77 -18.01 -0.13
CA PRO A 273 26.90 -18.84 -1.33
C PRO A 273 28.33 -19.30 -1.59
N ASP A 274 29.34 -18.57 -1.08
CA ASP A 274 30.75 -18.96 -1.19
C ASP A 274 31.12 -20.08 -0.20
N LYS A 275 30.30 -20.30 0.84
CA LYS A 275 30.47 -21.33 1.85
C LYS A 275 29.21 -22.18 2.01
N PRO A 276 28.73 -22.84 0.93
CA PRO A 276 27.41 -23.44 0.91
C PRO A 276 27.22 -24.57 1.91
N ALA A 277 28.30 -25.20 2.39
CA ALA A 277 28.28 -26.25 3.41
C ALA A 277 28.14 -25.72 4.86
N GLU A 278 28.44 -24.45 5.12
CA GLU A 278 28.33 -23.82 6.45
C GLU A 278 26.88 -23.41 6.70
N THR A 279 26.06 -24.33 7.22
CA THR A 279 24.61 -24.12 7.38
C THR A 279 24.13 -24.22 8.83
N ASP A 280 25.02 -24.47 9.79
CA ASP A 280 24.62 -24.73 11.18
C ASP A 280 23.91 -23.52 11.82
N ALA A 281 24.39 -22.30 11.53
CA ALA A 281 23.79 -21.06 12.01
C ALA A 281 22.37 -20.88 11.46
N LEU A 282 22.18 -21.09 10.14
CA LEU A 282 20.87 -21.05 9.51
C LEU A 282 19.93 -22.13 10.04
N ALA A 283 20.40 -23.38 10.15
CA ALA A 283 19.60 -24.47 10.69
C ALA A 283 19.13 -24.18 12.12
N GLY A 284 20.00 -23.58 12.94
CA GLY A 284 19.65 -23.10 14.27
C GLY A 284 18.56 -22.02 14.26
N ALA A 285 18.69 -21.02 13.38
CA ALA A 285 17.69 -19.95 13.23
C ALA A 285 16.33 -20.44 12.71
N LEU A 286 16.32 -21.54 11.93
CA LEU A 286 15.12 -22.13 11.35
C LEU A 286 14.60 -23.34 12.15
N ALA A 287 15.17 -23.69 13.30
CA ALA A 287 14.87 -24.93 14.02
C ALA A 287 13.40 -25.10 14.43
N SER A 288 12.60 -24.03 14.44
CA SER A 288 11.16 -24.04 14.73
C SER A 288 10.26 -23.74 13.53
N ILE A 289 10.82 -23.66 12.31
CA ILE A 289 10.05 -23.30 11.12
C ILE A 289 8.97 -24.35 10.82
N GLY A 290 7.78 -23.87 10.42
CA GLY A 290 6.69 -24.73 9.95
C GLY A 290 6.82 -25.07 8.47
N GLU A 291 5.98 -25.98 7.99
CA GLU A 291 6.00 -26.42 6.58
C GLU A 291 5.73 -25.28 5.59
N LEU A 292 4.71 -24.46 5.87
CA LEU A 292 4.28 -23.37 4.97
C LEU A 292 5.34 -22.24 4.90
N PRO A 293 5.88 -21.72 6.02
CA PRO A 293 6.96 -20.75 5.98
C PRO A 293 8.23 -21.29 5.29
N ALA A 294 8.61 -22.55 5.52
CA ALA A 294 9.81 -23.13 4.89
C ALA A 294 9.68 -23.20 3.36
N LYS A 295 8.55 -23.70 2.87
CA LYS A 295 8.23 -23.71 1.43
C LYS A 295 8.20 -22.29 0.86
N SER A 296 7.62 -21.35 1.60
CA SER A 296 7.59 -19.95 1.19
C SER A 296 8.99 -19.35 1.10
N LEU A 297 9.85 -19.61 2.08
CA LEU A 297 11.20 -19.08 2.12
C LEU A 297 12.02 -19.56 0.92
N VAL A 298 11.92 -20.84 0.54
CA VAL A 298 12.55 -21.34 -0.69
C VAL A 298 12.10 -20.56 -1.94
N LEU A 299 10.80 -20.26 -2.04
CA LEU A 299 10.24 -19.48 -3.16
C LEU A 299 10.74 -18.02 -3.15
N ASP A 300 10.89 -17.42 -1.97
CA ASP A 300 11.40 -16.06 -1.82
C ASP A 300 12.87 -16.00 -2.28
N LEU A 301 13.70 -16.92 -1.81
CA LEU A 301 15.12 -17.01 -2.19
C LEU A 301 15.29 -17.30 -3.69
N THR A 302 14.46 -18.17 -4.25
CA THR A 302 14.41 -18.45 -5.71
C THR A 302 14.03 -17.19 -6.50
N THR A 303 13.12 -16.37 -5.97
CA THR A 303 12.69 -15.14 -6.63
C THR A 303 13.84 -14.14 -6.72
N ILE A 304 14.60 -13.96 -5.64
CA ILE A 304 15.78 -13.08 -5.59
C ILE A 304 16.83 -13.57 -6.58
N ASP A 305 17.18 -14.86 -6.52
CA ASP A 305 18.20 -15.45 -7.41
C ASP A 305 17.85 -15.27 -8.89
N ARG A 306 16.59 -15.55 -9.28
CA ARG A 306 16.11 -15.33 -10.65
C ARG A 306 16.26 -13.88 -11.09
N VAL A 307 15.91 -12.91 -10.25
CA VAL A 307 16.02 -11.48 -10.60
C VAL A 307 17.49 -11.07 -10.71
N THR A 308 18.32 -11.49 -9.77
CA THR A 308 19.77 -11.26 -9.79
C THR A 308 20.42 -11.84 -11.04
N GLN A 309 20.09 -13.08 -11.41
CA GLN A 309 20.56 -13.71 -12.65
C GLN A 309 20.13 -12.91 -13.88
N ARG A 310 18.85 -12.54 -13.99
CA ARG A 310 18.36 -11.71 -15.11
C ARG A 310 19.06 -10.37 -15.20
N PHE A 311 19.35 -9.73 -14.07
CA PHE A 311 20.12 -8.50 -14.04
C PHE A 311 21.51 -8.71 -14.64
N PHE A 312 22.26 -9.71 -14.16
CA PHE A 312 23.60 -10.00 -14.68
C PHE A 312 23.60 -10.54 -16.12
N GLU A 313 22.54 -11.19 -16.56
CA GLU A 313 22.31 -11.56 -17.97
C GLU A 313 22.00 -10.35 -18.86
N THR A 314 21.56 -9.23 -18.28
CA THR A 314 21.25 -7.99 -19.01
C THR A 314 22.48 -7.08 -19.15
N ILE A 315 23.37 -7.04 -18.14
CA ILE A 315 24.51 -6.11 -18.11
C ILE A 315 25.77 -6.72 -18.76
N ALA A 316 26.45 -5.95 -19.62
CA ALA A 316 27.65 -6.39 -20.35
C ALA A 316 28.85 -6.64 -19.43
N GLU A 317 29.19 -5.68 -18.57
CA GLU A 317 30.35 -5.72 -17.68
C GLU A 317 29.93 -5.67 -16.22
N ALA A 318 29.31 -6.73 -15.72
CA ALA A 318 28.84 -6.82 -14.33
C ALA A 318 29.94 -6.56 -13.28
N SER A 319 31.19 -6.95 -13.58
CA SER A 319 32.34 -6.71 -12.69
C SER A 319 32.75 -5.24 -12.56
N ALA A 320 32.29 -4.39 -13.48
CA ALA A 320 32.57 -2.95 -13.48
C ALA A 320 31.54 -2.16 -12.64
N LEU A 321 30.53 -2.82 -12.07
CA LEU A 321 29.58 -2.16 -11.18
C LEU A 321 30.30 -1.71 -9.90
N GLU A 322 30.35 -0.39 -9.72
CA GLU A 322 30.84 0.22 -8.49
C GLU A 322 29.85 -0.07 -7.36
N VAL A 323 30.36 -0.30 -6.15
CA VAL A 323 29.52 -0.40 -4.95
C VAL A 323 29.71 0.87 -4.15
N PRO A 324 28.72 1.77 -4.12
CA PRO A 324 28.79 2.96 -3.29
C PRO A 324 28.79 2.54 -1.82
N VAL A 325 29.84 2.92 -1.10
CA VAL A 325 30.06 2.47 0.28
C VAL A 325 29.35 3.34 1.32
N GLU A 326 28.88 4.55 0.94
CA GLU A 326 28.37 5.55 1.89
C GLU A 326 26.90 5.98 1.67
N SER A 327 26.29 5.69 0.51
CA SER A 327 24.92 6.14 0.18
C SER A 327 23.87 5.02 0.11
N MET A 328 24.28 3.74 0.10
CA MET A 328 23.32 2.62 0.05
C MET A 328 22.81 2.25 1.43
N GLU A 329 21.50 2.31 1.62
CA GLU A 329 20.85 1.96 2.88
C GLU A 329 20.69 0.43 3.01
N GLU A 330 21.32 -0.17 4.02
CA GLU A 330 21.16 -1.60 4.36
C GLU A 330 19.90 -1.82 5.22
N ALA A 331 18.73 -1.52 4.65
CA ALA A 331 17.44 -1.57 5.34
C ALA A 331 16.35 -2.26 4.51
N GLY A 332 15.14 -2.32 5.06
CA GLY A 332 13.95 -2.83 4.33
C GLY A 332 13.89 -4.35 4.15
N GLY A 333 14.82 -5.10 4.73
CA GLY A 333 14.85 -6.57 4.71
C GLY A 333 15.48 -7.18 3.46
N VAL A 334 15.63 -6.42 2.37
CA VAL A 334 16.29 -6.81 1.12
C VAL A 334 17.04 -5.62 0.54
N PHE A 335 18.36 -5.76 0.45
CA PHE A 335 19.29 -4.68 0.06
C PHE A 335 20.57 -5.26 -0.55
N VAL A 336 21.37 -4.46 -1.26
CA VAL A 336 22.75 -4.88 -1.61
C VAL A 336 23.65 -4.74 -0.39
N HIS A 337 24.27 -5.85 0.03
CA HIS A 337 25.27 -5.85 1.09
C HIS A 337 26.57 -5.20 0.61
N HIS A 338 27.00 -4.12 1.26
CA HIS A 338 28.11 -3.28 0.80
C HIS A 338 29.45 -4.03 0.66
N GLU A 339 29.83 -4.85 1.66
CA GLU A 339 31.10 -5.59 1.62
C GLU A 339 31.11 -6.72 0.59
N ARG A 340 29.98 -7.46 0.49
CA ARG A 340 29.90 -8.70 -0.28
C ARG A 340 29.44 -8.50 -1.71
N LYS A 341 28.83 -7.35 -2.02
CA LYS A 341 28.24 -7.04 -3.32
C LYS A 341 27.20 -8.08 -3.76
N LEU A 342 26.45 -8.58 -2.80
CA LEU A 342 25.37 -9.56 -2.98
C LEU A 342 24.09 -8.97 -2.41
N VAL A 343 22.95 -9.42 -2.93
CA VAL A 343 21.67 -9.12 -2.29
C VAL A 343 21.61 -9.86 -0.96
N ALA A 344 21.34 -9.14 0.12
CA ALA A 344 21.05 -9.72 1.42
C ALA A 344 19.54 -9.89 1.59
N TYR A 345 19.13 -11.02 2.18
CA TYR A 345 17.76 -11.28 2.61
C TYR A 345 17.74 -11.52 4.12
N ALA A 346 17.14 -10.60 4.87
CA ALA A 346 16.93 -10.76 6.30
C ALA A 346 15.72 -11.69 6.56
N LEU A 347 15.89 -12.68 7.44
CA LEU A 347 14.80 -13.57 7.85
C LEU A 347 13.68 -12.81 8.61
N VAL A 348 14.04 -11.71 9.27
CA VAL A 348 13.12 -10.81 9.96
C VAL A 348 13.13 -9.47 9.26
N GLN A 349 12.00 -9.08 8.70
CA GLN A 349 11.81 -7.87 7.91
C GLN A 349 10.71 -7.02 8.54
N PRO A 350 10.65 -5.71 8.24
CA PRO A 350 9.54 -4.87 8.66
C PRO A 350 8.20 -5.48 8.22
N GLY A 351 7.42 -5.96 9.20
CA GLY A 351 6.10 -6.54 8.97
C GLY A 351 6.06 -7.99 8.46
N LEU A 352 7.19 -8.71 8.39
CA LEU A 352 7.23 -10.13 8.03
C LEU A 352 8.39 -10.83 8.77
N ASP A 353 8.11 -11.93 9.46
CA ASP A 353 9.14 -12.85 9.95
C ASP A 353 8.99 -14.19 9.20
N ALA A 354 9.92 -14.43 8.26
CA ALA A 354 9.90 -15.59 7.38
C ALA A 354 10.13 -16.92 8.13
N ARG A 355 10.53 -16.86 9.41
CA ARG A 355 10.65 -18.05 10.27
C ARG A 355 9.30 -18.54 10.78
N VAL A 356 8.29 -17.66 10.84
CA VAL A 356 7.01 -17.96 11.52
C VAL A 356 5.79 -17.89 10.61
N GLU A 357 5.85 -17.20 9.48
CA GLU A 357 4.74 -17.11 8.52
C GLU A 357 5.22 -17.15 7.07
N ALA A 358 4.38 -17.70 6.18
CA ALA A 358 4.60 -17.61 4.74
C ALA A 358 4.41 -16.16 4.25
N ALA A 359 5.08 -15.84 3.13
CA ALA A 359 4.96 -14.55 2.46
C ALA A 359 3.49 -14.24 2.12
N PRO A 360 2.98 -13.04 2.50
CA PRO A 360 1.61 -12.65 2.15
C PRO A 360 1.45 -12.41 0.64
N PRO A 361 0.20 -12.29 0.13
CA PRO A 361 -0.06 -11.90 -1.25
C PRO A 361 0.75 -10.67 -1.67
N VAL A 362 1.12 -10.57 -2.95
CA VAL A 362 1.95 -9.49 -3.51
C VAL A 362 3.40 -9.45 -3.00
N HIS A 363 3.75 -10.06 -1.84
CA HIS A 363 5.11 -9.98 -1.27
C HIS A 363 6.20 -10.42 -2.25
N ARG A 364 6.05 -11.57 -2.92
CA ARG A 364 7.08 -12.05 -3.87
C ARG A 364 7.22 -11.18 -5.11
N LEU A 365 6.13 -10.53 -5.54
CA LEU A 365 6.20 -9.55 -6.62
C LEU A 365 7.01 -8.32 -6.19
N LEU A 366 6.81 -7.85 -4.95
CA LEU A 366 7.58 -6.76 -4.35
C LEU A 366 9.02 -7.15 -4.06
N LEU A 367 9.26 -8.40 -3.66
CA LEU A 367 10.58 -8.96 -3.44
C LEU A 367 11.41 -8.93 -4.73
N ALA A 368 10.81 -9.39 -5.83
CA ALA A 368 11.41 -9.31 -7.15
C ALA A 368 11.73 -7.84 -7.52
N ALA A 369 10.75 -6.95 -7.34
CA ALA A 369 10.92 -5.55 -7.67
C ALA A 369 11.97 -4.83 -6.83
N ARG A 370 11.99 -5.06 -5.50
CA ARG A 370 13.00 -4.51 -4.60
C ARG A 370 14.38 -5.01 -5.00
N THR A 371 14.53 -6.30 -5.27
CA THR A 371 15.80 -6.87 -5.75
C THR A 371 16.28 -6.16 -7.03
N ALA A 372 15.40 -5.93 -8.01
CA ALA A 372 15.75 -5.21 -9.23
C ALA A 372 16.07 -3.73 -9.00
N HIS A 373 15.36 -3.07 -8.07
CA HIS A 373 15.58 -1.67 -7.70
C HIS A 373 16.94 -1.46 -7.02
N GLU A 374 17.33 -2.37 -6.12
CA GLU A 374 18.63 -2.39 -5.44
C GLU A 374 19.79 -2.55 -6.45
N TRP A 375 19.68 -3.51 -7.37
CA TRP A 375 20.61 -3.60 -8.51
C TRP A 375 20.57 -2.36 -9.42
N GLY A 376 19.40 -1.73 -9.53
CA GLY A 376 19.18 -0.50 -10.28
C GLY A 376 19.99 0.67 -9.76
N HIS A 377 20.13 0.84 -8.44
CA HIS A 377 20.98 1.87 -7.85
C HIS A 377 22.44 1.69 -8.28
N LEU A 378 23.00 0.49 -8.13
CA LEU A 378 24.38 0.21 -8.56
C LEU A 378 24.61 0.48 -10.06
N ALA A 379 23.63 0.11 -10.88
CA ALA A 379 23.68 0.36 -12.31
C ALA A 379 23.65 1.85 -12.64
N VAL A 380 22.80 2.61 -11.95
CA VAL A 380 22.66 4.06 -12.09
C VAL A 380 23.96 4.78 -11.71
N ASP A 381 24.58 4.38 -10.59
CA ASP A 381 25.83 4.94 -10.09
C ASP A 381 27.01 4.61 -11.00
N SER A 382 26.98 3.43 -11.62
CA SER A 382 27.93 3.03 -12.67
C SER A 382 27.65 3.71 -14.03
N GLY A 383 26.75 4.69 -14.07
CA GLY A 383 26.40 5.49 -15.25
C GLY A 383 25.66 4.71 -16.33
N LEU A 384 24.88 3.68 -16.00
CA LEU A 384 24.05 2.94 -16.97
C LEU A 384 22.89 3.78 -17.50
N VAL A 385 22.42 4.73 -16.70
CA VAL A 385 21.25 5.56 -17.03
C VAL A 385 21.68 7.03 -17.10
N PRO A 386 22.45 7.44 -18.13
CA PRO A 386 22.87 8.83 -18.30
C PRO A 386 21.76 9.69 -18.89
N ILE A 387 22.03 11.00 -18.98
CA ILE A 387 21.34 11.91 -19.89
C ILE A 387 22.18 11.95 -21.18
N PRO A 388 21.70 11.39 -22.30
CA PRO A 388 22.42 11.48 -23.56
C PRO A 388 22.57 12.94 -24.02
N GLU A 389 23.63 13.24 -24.77
CA GLU A 389 23.90 14.61 -25.22
C GLU A 389 22.74 15.24 -26.00
N LYS A 390 22.03 14.44 -26.80
CA LYS A 390 20.81 14.85 -27.53
C LYS A 390 19.68 15.35 -26.62
N ASN A 391 19.64 14.91 -25.36
CA ASN A 391 18.60 15.25 -24.39
C ASN A 391 19.06 16.31 -23.39
N ARG A 392 20.35 16.65 -23.32
CA ARG A 392 20.92 17.58 -22.32
C ARG A 392 20.22 18.93 -22.32
N ARG A 393 20.06 19.53 -23.50
CA ARG A 393 19.33 20.81 -23.65
C ARG A 393 17.90 20.74 -23.13
N ARG A 394 17.17 19.66 -23.46
CA ARG A 394 15.79 19.44 -23.02
C ARG A 394 15.70 19.28 -21.50
N PHE A 395 16.66 18.58 -20.91
CA PHE A 395 16.77 18.42 -19.46
C PHE A 395 17.04 19.76 -18.77
N ASP A 396 17.99 20.55 -19.26
CA ASP A 396 18.35 21.84 -18.68
C ASP A 396 17.19 22.85 -18.75
N GLU A 397 16.52 22.93 -19.92
CA GLU A 397 15.33 23.78 -20.13
C GLU A 397 14.18 23.37 -19.19
N ALA A 398 13.85 22.07 -19.13
CA ALA A 398 12.79 21.58 -18.24
C ALA A 398 13.14 21.74 -16.74
N SER A 399 14.42 21.64 -16.37
CA SER A 399 14.87 21.81 -14.99
C SER A 399 14.66 23.26 -14.55
N GLU A 400 15.03 24.22 -15.38
CA GLU A 400 14.85 25.64 -15.07
C GLU A 400 13.36 26.03 -15.05
N GLU A 401 12.58 25.53 -16.00
CA GLU A 401 11.13 25.73 -16.02
C GLU A 401 10.45 25.14 -14.78
N LEU A 402 10.88 23.95 -14.33
CA LEU A 402 10.37 23.28 -13.14
C LEU A 402 10.67 24.08 -11.87
N ARG A 403 11.91 24.55 -11.70
CA ARG A 403 12.30 25.42 -10.57
C ARG A 403 11.44 26.68 -10.54
N GLY A 404 11.28 27.32 -11.70
CA GLY A 404 10.44 28.51 -11.84
C GLY A 404 8.97 28.25 -11.53
N LEU A 405 8.40 27.15 -12.02
CA LEU A 405 7.01 26.76 -11.73
C LEU A 405 6.80 26.49 -10.26
N PHE A 406 7.67 25.71 -9.63
CA PHE A 406 7.53 25.35 -8.21
C PHE A 406 7.56 26.59 -7.32
N LEU A 407 8.46 27.56 -7.60
CA LEU A 407 8.49 28.84 -6.91
C LEU A 407 7.21 29.66 -7.14
N ARG A 408 6.67 29.68 -8.37
CA ARG A 408 5.38 30.36 -8.67
C ARG A 408 4.22 29.73 -7.90
N ILE A 409 4.19 28.41 -7.75
CA ILE A 409 3.17 27.70 -6.96
C ILE A 409 3.26 28.15 -5.50
N TYR A 410 4.45 28.04 -4.89
CA TYR A 410 4.69 28.49 -3.51
C TYR A 410 4.28 29.96 -3.28
N GLN A 411 4.64 30.86 -4.20
CA GLN A 411 4.29 32.28 -4.10
C GLN A 411 2.79 32.54 -4.16
N LYS A 412 2.04 31.73 -4.91
CA LYS A 412 0.58 31.86 -5.08
C LYS A 412 -0.25 31.13 -4.03
N MET A 413 0.35 30.30 -3.18
CA MET A 413 -0.34 29.64 -2.07
C MET A 413 -1.00 30.67 -1.12
N PRO A 414 -2.15 30.33 -0.50
CA PRO A 414 -2.97 31.27 0.24
C PRO A 414 -2.23 31.85 1.46
N ALA A 415 -2.52 33.10 1.79
CA ALA A 415 -1.89 33.80 2.91
C ALA A 415 -2.11 33.08 4.26
N SER A 416 -3.24 32.39 4.43
CA SER A 416 -3.55 31.58 5.61
C SER A 416 -2.59 30.40 5.81
N ALA A 417 -1.96 29.90 4.75
CA ALA A 417 -1.01 28.79 4.82
C ALA A 417 0.44 29.24 5.11
N LYS A 418 0.75 30.54 5.01
CA LYS A 418 2.14 31.03 5.10
C LYS A 418 2.88 30.64 6.37
N PRO A 419 2.29 30.70 7.58
CA PRO A 419 3.00 30.27 8.79
C PRO A 419 3.49 28.82 8.74
N MET A 420 2.65 27.90 8.25
CA MET A 420 3.01 26.49 8.08
C MET A 420 4.07 26.30 6.99
N LEU A 421 3.94 27.04 5.88
CA LEU A 421 4.89 26.97 4.77
C LEU A 421 6.26 27.54 5.16
N ASP A 422 6.31 28.61 5.95
CA ASP A 422 7.56 29.22 6.43
C ASP A 422 8.31 28.26 7.36
N GLU A 423 7.58 27.51 8.20
CA GLU A 423 8.15 26.44 9.03
C GLU A 423 8.72 25.31 8.16
N GLU A 424 7.96 24.83 7.17
CA GLU A 424 8.42 23.80 6.23
C GLU A 424 9.66 24.28 5.44
N VAL A 425 9.67 25.52 4.96
CA VAL A 425 10.81 26.10 4.23
C VAL A 425 12.03 26.22 5.14
N ALA A 426 11.86 26.68 6.38
CA ALA A 426 12.96 26.76 7.34
C ALA A 426 13.57 25.38 7.64
N ASP A 427 12.75 24.33 7.70
CA ASP A 427 13.23 22.97 7.91
C ASP A 427 13.96 22.41 6.68
N LEU A 428 13.46 22.69 5.47
CA LEU A 428 14.16 22.37 4.22
C LEU A 428 15.52 23.08 4.13
N GLU A 429 15.59 24.36 4.53
CA GLU A 429 16.84 25.13 4.54
C GLU A 429 17.85 24.56 5.55
N LYS A 430 17.40 24.12 6.73
CA LYS A 430 18.25 23.41 7.71
C LYS A 430 18.82 22.11 7.15
N SER A 431 18.06 21.40 6.32
CA SER A 431 18.53 20.19 5.62
C SER A 431 19.29 20.49 4.31
N GLY A 432 19.62 21.77 4.05
CA GLY A 432 20.40 22.18 2.88
C GLY A 432 19.63 22.16 1.56
N THR A 433 18.31 22.03 1.59
CA THR A 433 17.45 21.96 0.40
C THR A 433 16.73 23.29 0.18
N ARG A 434 17.02 23.94 -0.95
CA ARG A 434 16.27 25.13 -1.39
C ARG A 434 14.91 24.72 -1.96
N ILE A 435 13.89 25.55 -1.75
CA ILE A 435 12.51 25.23 -2.17
C ILE A 435 12.40 24.91 -3.67
N GLU A 436 13.07 25.65 -4.54
CA GLU A 436 13.01 25.41 -5.99
C GLU A 436 13.78 24.15 -6.41
N MET A 437 14.69 23.66 -5.58
CA MET A 437 15.44 22.42 -5.80
C MET A 437 14.69 21.20 -5.29
N LEU A 438 13.69 21.38 -4.42
CA LEU A 438 12.92 20.30 -3.83
C LEU A 438 12.41 19.27 -4.84
N PRO A 439 11.77 19.67 -5.97
CA PRO A 439 11.34 18.67 -6.95
C PRO A 439 12.52 17.87 -7.52
N LEU A 440 13.72 18.43 -7.66
CA LEU A 440 14.86 17.72 -8.28
C LEU A 440 15.50 16.65 -7.37
N THR A 441 15.15 16.60 -6.08
CA THR A 441 15.77 15.71 -5.08
C THR A 441 15.42 14.22 -5.26
N ARG A 442 14.40 13.87 -6.04
CA ARG A 442 13.86 12.50 -6.15
C ARG A 442 14.15 11.78 -7.47
N ILE A 443 15.06 12.33 -8.29
CA ILE A 443 15.29 11.85 -9.64
C ILE A 443 16.02 10.50 -9.69
N GLU A 444 16.82 10.19 -8.68
CA GLU A 444 17.63 8.97 -8.60
C GLU A 444 16.75 7.71 -8.49
N ASP A 445 15.74 7.72 -7.62
CA ASP A 445 14.78 6.62 -7.49
C ASP A 445 14.12 6.27 -8.84
N TYR A 446 13.76 7.29 -9.63
CA TYR A 446 13.17 7.08 -10.95
C TYR A 446 14.17 6.44 -11.93
N ARG A 447 15.45 6.84 -11.90
CA ARG A 447 16.50 6.27 -12.76
C ARG A 447 16.69 4.78 -12.48
N SER A 448 16.70 4.36 -11.22
CA SER A 448 16.79 2.95 -10.82
C SER A 448 15.62 2.11 -11.36
N ASN A 449 14.45 2.73 -11.54
CA ASN A 449 13.27 2.06 -12.07
C ASN A 449 13.29 1.87 -13.59
N LEU A 450 14.11 2.62 -14.34
CA LEU A 450 14.21 2.47 -15.80
C LEU A 450 14.79 1.12 -16.19
N ILE A 451 15.85 0.68 -15.52
CA ILE A 451 16.45 -0.63 -15.79
C ILE A 451 15.56 -1.77 -15.29
N SER A 452 14.79 -1.55 -14.22
CA SER A 452 13.83 -2.53 -13.69
C SER A 452 12.82 -3.00 -14.76
N ARG A 453 12.44 -2.14 -15.72
CA ARG A 453 11.54 -2.52 -16.85
C ARG A 453 12.12 -3.59 -17.78
N ARG A 454 13.45 -3.74 -17.84
CA ARG A 454 14.12 -4.79 -18.64
C ARG A 454 14.20 -6.13 -17.91
N ILE A 455 14.10 -6.11 -16.59
CA ILE A 455 14.39 -7.27 -15.71
C ILE A 455 13.11 -7.91 -15.20
N LEU A 456 12.16 -7.07 -14.77
CA LEU A 456 10.94 -7.47 -14.10
C LEU A 456 9.89 -8.01 -15.08
N ARG A 457 9.11 -8.98 -14.60
CA ARG A 457 7.85 -9.35 -15.24
C ARG A 457 6.84 -8.20 -15.10
N PRO A 458 5.83 -8.09 -16.00
CA PRO A 458 4.82 -7.04 -15.91
C PRO A 458 4.13 -6.96 -14.54
N GLU A 459 3.80 -8.10 -13.93
CA GLU A 459 3.12 -8.17 -12.64
C GLU A 459 4.01 -7.69 -11.48
N GLU A 460 5.32 -7.90 -11.59
CA GLU A 460 6.31 -7.45 -10.61
C GLU A 460 6.48 -5.92 -10.67
N LEU A 461 6.48 -5.37 -11.88
CA LEU A 461 6.51 -3.93 -12.10
C LEU A 461 5.19 -3.26 -11.65
N GLU A 462 4.04 -3.89 -11.93
CA GLU A 462 2.73 -3.43 -11.42
C GLU A 462 2.70 -3.36 -9.89
N ALA A 463 3.13 -4.44 -9.21
CA ALA A 463 3.22 -4.46 -7.76
C ALA A 463 4.08 -3.32 -7.21
N TYR A 464 5.27 -3.13 -7.80
CA TYR A 464 6.21 -2.09 -7.41
C TYR A 464 5.62 -0.68 -7.53
N VAL A 465 5.07 -0.36 -8.70
CA VAL A 465 4.51 0.95 -8.96
C VAL A 465 3.34 1.22 -8.01
N ARG A 466 2.43 0.26 -7.84
CA ARG A 466 1.24 0.44 -7.01
C ARG A 466 1.52 0.56 -5.51
N VAL A 467 2.62 -0.03 -5.02
CA VAL A 467 3.05 0.14 -3.62
C VAL A 467 3.71 1.50 -3.38
N ASN A 468 4.42 2.03 -4.39
CA ASN A 468 5.12 3.30 -4.26
C ASN A 468 4.24 4.52 -4.55
N VAL A 469 3.16 4.38 -5.34
CA VAL A 469 2.21 5.47 -5.60
C VAL A 469 1.07 5.38 -4.59
N ARG A 470 1.14 6.16 -3.51
CA ARG A 470 0.21 6.07 -2.38
C ARG A 470 -0.38 7.40 -1.94
N SER A 471 -1.42 7.34 -1.09
CA SER A 471 -1.90 8.54 -0.41
C SER A 471 -0.85 9.01 0.60
N LEU A 472 -0.42 10.27 0.47
CA LEU A 472 0.51 10.91 1.39
C LEU A 472 -0.22 11.63 2.55
N ALA A 473 -1.54 11.46 2.67
CA ALA A 473 -2.35 12.25 3.60
C ALA A 473 -1.92 12.07 5.06
N ALA A 474 -1.61 10.83 5.45
CA ALA A 474 -1.18 10.48 6.80
C ALA A 474 0.34 10.65 7.04
N GLU A 475 1.12 10.97 5.99
CA GLU A 475 2.55 11.15 6.15
C GLU A 475 2.88 12.48 6.85
N PRO A 476 3.81 12.48 7.83
CA PRO A 476 4.16 13.67 8.60
C PRO A 476 5.17 14.55 7.83
N ILE A 477 4.87 14.84 6.57
CA ILE A 477 5.67 15.72 5.71
C ILE A 477 4.84 16.94 5.30
N GLY A 478 5.53 18.05 5.06
CA GLY A 478 4.89 19.30 4.67
C GLY A 478 4.29 19.27 3.25
N ILE A 479 3.51 20.29 2.92
CA ILE A 479 2.69 20.29 1.71
C ILE A 479 3.52 20.48 0.44
N LEU A 480 4.64 21.18 0.51
CA LEU A 480 5.57 21.32 -0.61
C LEU A 480 6.27 19.99 -0.89
N GLN A 481 6.68 19.28 0.15
CA GLN A 481 7.25 17.93 0.03
C GLN A 481 6.23 16.95 -0.56
N LYS A 482 4.97 16.96 -0.09
CA LYS A 482 3.88 16.16 -0.69
C LYS A 482 3.70 16.48 -2.17
N LEU A 483 3.65 17.76 -2.55
CA LEU A 483 3.48 18.20 -3.93
C LEU A 483 4.62 17.68 -4.84
N ALA A 484 5.88 17.85 -4.41
CA ALA A 484 7.03 17.35 -5.13
C ALA A 484 7.00 15.83 -5.25
N ARG A 485 6.67 15.13 -4.17
CA ARG A 485 6.61 13.66 -4.13
C ARG A 485 5.52 13.08 -5.03
N TYR A 486 4.30 13.62 -5.00
CA TYR A 486 3.23 13.20 -5.91
C TYR A 486 3.61 13.38 -7.38
N ALA A 487 4.34 14.44 -7.73
CA ALA A 487 4.78 14.67 -9.11
C ALA A 487 5.74 13.58 -9.63
N TYR A 488 6.59 13.02 -8.76
CA TYR A 488 7.49 11.91 -9.10
C TYR A 488 6.79 10.56 -9.05
N GLU A 489 6.01 10.29 -8.01
CA GLU A 489 5.21 9.06 -7.91
C GLU A 489 4.27 8.93 -9.12
N GLY A 490 3.69 10.04 -9.60
CA GLY A 490 2.91 10.06 -10.82
C GLY A 490 3.65 9.58 -12.07
N GLN A 491 4.98 9.75 -12.14
CA GLN A 491 5.77 9.25 -13.28
C GLN A 491 5.96 7.73 -13.22
N TYR A 492 5.87 7.11 -12.04
CA TYR A 492 5.95 5.66 -11.91
C TYR A 492 4.77 4.97 -12.59
N LEU A 493 3.59 5.60 -12.61
CA LEU A 493 2.42 5.12 -13.33
C LEU A 493 2.68 5.02 -14.85
N GLY A 494 3.57 5.86 -15.39
CA GLY A 494 4.04 5.77 -16.77
C GLY A 494 4.88 4.52 -17.06
N LEU A 495 5.59 3.97 -16.07
CA LEU A 495 6.43 2.78 -16.25
C LEU A 495 5.61 1.53 -16.57
N ILE A 496 4.39 1.45 -16.03
CA ILE A 496 3.42 0.37 -16.29
C ILE A 496 2.43 0.72 -17.42
N SER A 497 2.67 1.82 -18.14
CA SER A 497 1.80 2.29 -19.24
C SER A 497 0.35 2.53 -18.82
N MET A 498 0.14 3.02 -17.59
CA MET A 498 -1.19 3.37 -17.09
C MET A 498 -1.84 4.41 -18.00
N THR A 499 -3.09 4.15 -18.41
CA THR A 499 -3.80 4.99 -19.39
C THR A 499 -4.18 6.35 -18.83
N ASP A 500 -4.64 6.41 -17.58
CA ASP A 500 -4.99 7.67 -16.91
C ASP A 500 -4.36 7.77 -15.50
N PRO A 501 -3.09 8.21 -15.41
CA PRO A 501 -2.41 8.43 -14.14
C PRO A 501 -3.12 9.42 -13.21
N PHE A 502 -3.79 10.43 -13.78
CA PHE A 502 -4.50 11.44 -13.00
C PHE A 502 -5.78 10.88 -12.39
N PHE A 503 -6.51 10.02 -13.10
CA PHE A 503 -7.63 9.28 -12.51
C PHE A 503 -7.17 8.45 -11.32
N TYR A 504 -6.07 7.70 -11.44
CA TYR A 504 -5.55 6.87 -10.35
C TYR A 504 -5.19 7.71 -9.12
N LEU A 505 -4.46 8.82 -9.32
CA LEU A 505 -4.08 9.71 -8.23
C LEU A 505 -5.28 10.43 -7.62
N PHE A 506 -6.14 11.04 -8.43
CA PHE A 506 -7.27 11.83 -7.93
C PHE A 506 -8.38 10.98 -7.32
N SER A 507 -8.56 9.74 -7.79
CA SER A 507 -9.60 8.85 -7.27
C SER A 507 -9.10 7.99 -6.13
N GLY A 508 -7.80 7.65 -6.12
CA GLY A 508 -7.20 6.74 -5.16
C GLY A 508 -6.54 7.42 -3.96
N THR A 509 -6.17 8.70 -4.07
CA THR A 509 -5.53 9.46 -2.98
C THR A 509 -6.45 10.57 -2.49
N TYR A 510 -5.93 11.47 -1.65
CA TYR A 510 -6.58 12.73 -1.29
C TYR A 510 -5.89 13.94 -1.94
N LEU A 511 -5.09 13.72 -3.01
CA LEU A 511 -4.33 14.77 -3.70
C LEU A 511 -5.21 15.94 -4.13
N ARG A 512 -6.40 15.65 -4.69
CA ARG A 512 -7.33 16.69 -5.15
C ARG A 512 -7.88 17.48 -3.96
N GLU A 513 -8.30 16.80 -2.91
CA GLU A 513 -8.89 17.38 -1.72
C GLU A 513 -7.88 18.19 -0.92
N GLU A 514 -6.69 17.63 -0.69
CA GLU A 514 -5.62 18.26 0.09
C GLU A 514 -5.01 19.46 -0.64
N LEU A 515 -4.70 19.34 -1.94
CA LEU A 515 -3.93 20.36 -2.65
C LEU A 515 -4.79 21.31 -3.50
N ILE A 516 -5.81 20.80 -4.20
CA ILE A 516 -6.61 21.62 -5.13
C ILE A 516 -7.78 22.26 -4.38
N ALA A 517 -8.58 21.47 -3.65
CA ALA A 517 -9.70 22.01 -2.87
C ALA A 517 -9.24 22.85 -1.66
N GLY A 518 -8.01 22.62 -1.18
CA GLY A 518 -7.33 23.47 -0.20
C GLY A 518 -6.71 24.76 -0.77
N ASP A 519 -6.88 25.04 -2.07
CA ASP A 519 -6.32 26.21 -2.78
C ASP A 519 -4.78 26.32 -2.77
N PHE A 520 -4.06 25.22 -2.48
CA PHE A 520 -2.59 25.22 -2.48
C PHE A 520 -2.00 25.20 -3.90
N VAL A 521 -2.67 24.54 -4.85
CA VAL A 521 -2.26 24.48 -6.26
C VAL A 521 -3.48 24.37 -7.17
N SER A 522 -3.47 25.06 -8.30
CA SER A 522 -4.51 24.86 -9.31
C SER A 522 -4.29 23.56 -10.06
N GLU A 523 -5.36 22.92 -10.56
CA GLU A 523 -5.22 21.71 -11.36
C GLU A 523 -4.32 21.92 -12.59
N ALA A 524 -4.40 23.09 -13.23
CA ALA A 524 -3.55 23.43 -14.36
C ALA A 524 -2.05 23.47 -13.98
N ALA A 525 -1.71 24.11 -12.86
CA ALA A 525 -0.32 24.17 -12.38
C ALA A 525 0.18 22.80 -11.93
N LEU A 526 -0.68 21.97 -11.34
CA LEU A 526 -0.35 20.59 -10.99
C LEU A 526 -0.07 19.74 -12.24
N ARG A 527 -0.88 19.88 -13.29
CA ARG A 527 -0.65 19.20 -14.57
C ARG A 527 0.63 19.66 -15.25
N GLU A 528 0.92 20.96 -15.22
CA GLU A 528 2.19 21.52 -15.72
C GLU A 528 3.39 20.96 -14.93
N LEU A 529 3.28 20.86 -13.60
CA LEU A 529 4.30 20.27 -12.73
C LEU A 529 4.61 18.82 -13.12
N PHE A 530 3.56 18.00 -13.26
CA PHE A 530 3.70 16.60 -13.66
C PHE A 530 4.29 16.48 -15.07
N HIS A 531 3.94 17.38 -15.98
CA HIS A 531 4.48 17.40 -17.34
C HIS A 531 5.98 17.71 -17.37
N LEU A 532 6.42 18.71 -16.59
CA LEU A 532 7.84 19.07 -16.49
C LEU A 532 8.66 17.98 -15.82
N VAL A 533 8.17 17.39 -14.72
CA VAL A 533 8.81 16.24 -14.07
C VAL A 533 8.88 15.05 -15.04
N GLY A 534 7.82 14.78 -15.79
CA GLY A 534 7.82 13.74 -16.84
C GLY A 534 8.83 14.02 -17.95
N THR A 535 9.02 15.28 -18.33
CA THR A 535 10.03 15.69 -19.31
C THR A 535 11.46 15.48 -18.81
N LEU A 536 11.72 15.74 -17.52
CA LEU A 536 13.01 15.42 -16.90
C LEU A 536 13.25 13.91 -16.88
N CYS A 537 12.25 13.15 -16.41
CA CYS A 537 12.29 11.70 -16.34
C CYS A 537 12.53 11.07 -17.72
N ALA A 538 11.90 11.60 -18.77
CA ALA A 538 12.07 11.14 -20.16
C ALA A 538 13.40 11.56 -20.81
N SER A 539 14.19 12.44 -20.19
CA SER A 539 15.51 12.82 -20.71
C SER A 539 16.58 11.77 -20.41
N TYR A 540 16.36 10.91 -19.42
CA TYR A 540 17.23 9.78 -19.11
C TYR A 540 16.97 8.61 -20.04
N GLU A 541 18.05 7.95 -20.47
CA GLU A 541 17.98 6.74 -21.30
C GLU A 541 18.92 5.67 -20.75
N ILE A 542 18.62 4.40 -21.02
CA ILE A 542 19.55 3.30 -20.75
C ILE A 542 20.65 3.36 -21.82
N ASP A 543 21.91 3.35 -21.39
CA ASP A 543 23.06 3.23 -22.28
C ASP A 543 23.13 1.80 -22.84
N GLU A 544 22.57 1.60 -24.03
CA GLU A 544 22.54 0.30 -24.74
C GLU A 544 23.96 -0.28 -24.99
N THR A 545 25.02 0.53 -24.93
CA THR A 545 26.40 0.03 -25.08
C THR A 545 26.88 -0.77 -23.88
N LYS A 546 26.25 -0.58 -22.71
CA LYS A 546 26.54 -1.27 -21.46
C LYS A 546 25.64 -2.50 -21.24
N LEU A 547 24.74 -2.82 -22.17
CA LEU A 547 23.91 -4.01 -22.14
C LEU A 547 24.53 -5.15 -22.97
N LYS A 548 24.24 -6.40 -22.58
CA LYS A 548 24.55 -7.57 -23.41
C LYS A 548 23.70 -7.53 -24.68
N ARG A 549 24.33 -7.81 -25.82
CA ARG A 549 23.68 -7.85 -27.14
C ARG A 549 22.90 -9.13 -27.35
#